data_AF-A0A2H1VZ35-F1
#
_entry.id   AF-A0A2H1VZ35-F1
#
_cell.length_a   1.000
_cell.length_b   1.000
_cell.length_c   1.000
_cell.angle_alpha   90.00
_cell.angle_beta   90.00
_cell.angle_gamma   90.00
#
_symmetry.space_group_name_H-M   'P 1'
#
loop_
_entity.id
_entity.type
_entity.pdbx_description
1 polymer ?
#
loop_
_entity_poly.entity_id
_entity_poly.type
_entity_poly.pdbx_seq_one_letter_code
_entity_poly.pdbx_strand_id
1 'polypeptide(L)'
;EESLYPTRNKDGAIETLVNPNVDSALSVDSDSTTSFVYNRYHHLPLDSQRQKLPVFQYRNHILYLLEKYQTLVLIGETGCGKSTQVPQVNMPVVEQTYYLMVSNRRRPWTLETPEGCFTSVFCEAVVLLRSSRPILIVVYCICMDTLLFLRIQNYKIDIFDEETNVTHESTTLKESRTLPSYEESTWVPCTINPLCHPTVKALMVDHINHYIYGPLCAIVDLGLGISENMKFITPNMISFFHVFVALVGAKLVTSPSLASRRIGVVLFQIRMFLDDLDGHVARERKHIKGEKSEVGTLGYWVDGICDTLGVIAMMVGITLYLRNNPPRRGYKNTPVSTLPYHQLKEINSTEDIEKDHNTDNGISYKTKVTFQKIIQVIGLFSGQMLLSSLSWNRYIDIYQDLLENCTEYDVIRRETMFKSGKFFFASGIWRITNPHSYLHALSLAVFCDKTWCFLKTVHYIGYLGLVVSVGISEFLIDNIRSYVMAGIEGR
;
A
#
# COMPACT_ATOMS: atom_id res chain seq x y z
N GLU A 1 32.18 29.28 -29.62
CA GLU A 1 31.65 28.23 -28.72
C GLU A 1 32.07 28.58 -27.31
N GLU A 2 31.19 29.23 -26.53
CA GLU A 2 31.42 29.47 -25.10
C GLU A 2 31.19 28.15 -24.37
N SER A 3 32.23 27.61 -23.74
CA SER A 3 32.14 26.34 -23.03
C SER A 3 31.16 26.46 -21.86
N LEU A 4 30.15 25.60 -21.85
CA LEU A 4 29.07 25.51 -20.85
C LEU A 4 29.56 25.24 -19.40
N TYR A 5 30.86 25.00 -19.21
CA TYR A 5 31.47 24.49 -17.98
C TYR A 5 32.73 25.29 -17.60
N PRO A 6 33.04 25.42 -16.30
CA PRO A 6 34.24 26.12 -15.83
C PRO A 6 35.51 25.49 -16.40
N THR A 7 36.42 26.33 -16.89
CA THR A 7 37.72 25.92 -17.45
C THR A 7 38.62 25.29 -16.39
N ARG A 8 39.18 24.11 -16.69
CA ARG A 8 40.19 23.44 -15.85
C ARG A 8 41.53 24.15 -15.96
N ASN A 9 42.24 24.29 -14.84
CA ASN A 9 43.61 24.79 -14.85
C ASN A 9 44.59 23.69 -15.33
N LYS A 10 45.83 24.06 -15.67
CA LYS A 10 46.83 23.16 -16.32
C LYS A 10 47.18 21.89 -15.53
N ASP A 11 46.87 21.84 -14.23
CA ASP A 11 47.11 20.70 -13.34
C ASP A 11 45.87 19.81 -13.10
N GLY A 12 44.78 20.02 -13.85
CA GLY A 12 43.58 19.17 -13.80
C GLY A 12 42.65 19.40 -12.60
N ALA A 13 42.97 20.31 -11.68
CA ALA A 13 42.09 20.76 -10.60
C ALA A 13 41.09 21.83 -11.10
N ILE A 14 39.84 21.72 -10.64
CA ILE A 14 38.80 22.74 -10.85
C ILE A 14 39.12 23.92 -9.94
N GLU A 15 39.24 25.13 -10.47
CA GLU A 15 39.36 26.34 -9.66
C GLU A 15 38.12 26.48 -8.76
N THR A 16 38.26 26.11 -7.49
CA THR A 16 37.43 26.73 -6.45
C THR A 16 37.92 28.17 -6.35
N LEU A 17 37.20 29.10 -6.98
CA LEU A 17 37.44 30.53 -6.83
C LEU A 17 37.31 30.91 -5.35
N VAL A 18 38.42 30.82 -4.62
CA VAL A 18 38.60 31.53 -3.35
C VAL A 18 38.96 32.97 -3.73
N ASN A 19 37.90 33.78 -3.77
CA ASN A 19 37.86 35.18 -3.34
C ASN A 19 38.67 36.23 -4.15
N PRO A 20 38.02 37.08 -4.97
CA PRO A 20 38.49 38.45 -5.17
C PRO A 20 37.96 39.30 -4.02
N ASN A 21 38.83 39.59 -3.05
CA ASN A 21 38.66 40.54 -1.94
C ASN A 21 37.32 40.49 -1.20
N VAL A 22 37.33 39.83 -0.03
CA VAL A 22 36.29 39.97 1.01
C VAL A 22 36.01 41.44 1.29
N ASP A 23 37.00 42.33 1.18
CA ASP A 23 36.85 43.77 1.37
C ASP A 23 36.02 44.46 0.26
N SER A 24 36.00 43.93 -0.97
CA SER A 24 35.19 44.47 -2.07
C SER A 24 33.75 43.98 -2.04
N ALA A 25 33.50 42.80 -1.47
CA ALA A 25 32.15 42.30 -1.20
C ALA A 25 31.51 42.95 0.04
N LEU A 26 32.34 43.45 0.97
CA LEU A 26 31.91 44.13 2.19
C LEU A 26 31.70 45.66 2.03
N SER A 27 32.18 46.28 0.95
CA SER A 27 32.19 47.74 0.82
C SER A 27 30.88 48.39 0.34
N VAL A 28 29.73 47.71 0.39
CA VAL A 28 28.44 48.28 -0.10
C VAL A 28 27.37 48.46 0.98
N ASP A 29 27.52 47.89 2.18
CA ASP A 29 26.45 47.98 3.20
C ASP A 29 26.80 48.88 4.39
N SER A 30 26.84 50.19 4.13
CA SER A 30 26.66 51.20 5.20
C SER A 30 25.19 51.33 5.66
N ASP A 31 24.24 50.65 5.01
CA ASP A 31 22.79 50.79 5.25
C ASP A 31 22.19 49.73 6.20
N SER A 32 23.03 48.94 6.89
CA SER A 32 22.60 47.83 7.75
C SER A 32 21.90 48.24 9.07
N THR A 33 21.52 49.51 9.23
CA THR A 33 20.81 50.03 10.41
C THR A 33 19.30 50.21 10.23
N THR A 34 18.71 49.84 9.10
CA THR A 34 17.24 49.92 8.92
C THR A 34 16.61 48.59 8.54
N SER A 35 15.48 48.26 9.16
CA SER A 35 14.69 47.04 8.90
C SER A 35 13.92 47.07 7.57
N PHE A 36 14.22 48.03 6.70
CA PHE A 36 13.53 48.29 5.44
C PHE A 36 14.39 47.78 4.28
N VAL A 37 13.91 46.77 3.57
CA VAL A 37 14.58 46.25 2.37
C VAL A 37 14.15 47.11 1.17
N TYR A 38 14.98 48.11 0.83
CA TYR A 38 14.74 48.98 -0.31
C TYR A 38 15.17 48.32 -1.63
N ASN A 39 14.23 48.06 -2.54
CA ASN A 39 14.56 47.60 -3.89
C ASN A 39 15.00 48.79 -4.77
N ARG A 40 16.31 49.07 -4.79
CA ARG A 40 16.94 50.13 -5.61
C ARG A 40 16.62 50.01 -7.12
N TYR A 41 16.28 48.82 -7.60
CA TYR A 41 16.07 48.54 -9.02
C TYR A 41 14.61 48.40 -9.44
N HIS A 42 13.64 48.84 -8.62
CA HIS A 42 12.21 48.71 -8.90
C HIS A 42 11.75 49.30 -10.25
N HIS A 43 12.51 50.24 -10.81
CA HIS A 43 12.25 50.88 -12.11
C HIS A 43 12.69 50.02 -13.31
N LEU A 44 13.43 48.94 -13.10
CA LEU A 44 13.89 48.04 -14.17
C LEU A 44 12.90 46.90 -14.41
N PRO A 45 12.83 46.33 -15.62
CA PRO A 45 12.13 45.07 -15.86
C PRO A 45 12.64 43.96 -14.93
N LEU A 46 11.75 43.08 -14.48
CA LEU A 46 12.06 42.03 -13.49
C LEU A 46 13.24 41.15 -13.90
N ASP A 47 13.39 40.84 -15.19
CA ASP A 47 14.49 40.00 -15.67
C ASP A 47 15.84 40.70 -15.58
N SER A 48 15.89 42.01 -15.82
CA SER A 48 17.09 42.83 -15.63
C SER A 48 17.43 43.02 -14.14
N GLN A 49 16.42 43.07 -13.27
CA GLN A 49 16.64 43.08 -11.81
C GLN A 49 17.24 41.74 -11.35
N ARG A 50 16.76 40.62 -11.90
CA ARG A 50 17.26 39.28 -11.61
C ARG A 50 18.71 39.14 -12.06
N GLN A 51 19.07 39.51 -13.28
CA GLN A 51 20.46 39.38 -13.74
C GLN A 51 21.48 40.14 -12.86
N LYS A 52 21.03 41.15 -12.10
CA LYS A 52 21.86 41.92 -11.16
C LYS A 52 21.96 41.30 -9.75
N LEU A 53 21.23 40.23 -9.45
CA LEU A 53 21.36 39.56 -8.16
C LEU A 53 22.71 38.80 -8.07
N PRO A 54 23.40 38.84 -6.92
CA PRO A 54 24.71 38.24 -6.76
C PRO A 54 24.78 36.75 -7.12
N VAL A 55 23.72 35.97 -6.87
CA VAL A 55 23.70 34.53 -7.17
C VAL A 55 23.65 34.22 -8.68
N PHE A 56 23.24 35.18 -9.53
CA PHE A 56 23.09 34.96 -10.97
C PHE A 56 24.43 34.59 -11.64
N GLN A 57 25.53 35.17 -11.15
CA GLN A 57 26.89 34.92 -11.64
C GLN A 57 27.34 33.47 -11.42
N TYR A 58 26.78 32.79 -10.42
CA TYR A 58 27.14 31.42 -10.04
C TYR A 58 26.23 30.36 -10.67
N ARG A 59 25.27 30.75 -11.52
CA ARG A 59 24.27 29.86 -12.12
C ARG A 59 24.86 28.59 -12.74
N ASN A 60 25.85 28.74 -13.63
CA ASN A 60 26.44 27.61 -14.35
C ASN A 60 27.24 26.69 -13.42
N HIS A 61 27.88 27.25 -12.39
CA HIS A 61 28.62 26.49 -11.39
C HIS A 61 27.67 25.68 -10.50
N ILE A 62 26.53 26.26 -10.10
CA ILE A 62 25.49 25.55 -9.33
C ILE A 62 24.92 24.38 -10.13
N LEU A 63 24.67 24.57 -11.44
CA LEU A 63 24.22 23.51 -12.32
C LEU A 63 25.22 22.35 -12.43
N TYR A 64 26.50 22.67 -12.60
CA TYR A 64 27.57 21.66 -12.62
C TYR A 64 27.64 20.87 -11.30
N LEU A 65 27.49 21.55 -10.16
CA LEU A 65 27.52 20.89 -8.85
C LEU A 65 26.28 20.02 -8.61
N LEU A 66 25.10 20.44 -9.08
CA LEU A 66 23.89 19.62 -9.03
C LEU A 66 24.02 18.36 -9.89
N GLU A 67 24.58 18.46 -11.08
CA GLU A 67 24.80 17.30 -11.94
C GLU A 67 25.80 16.30 -11.35
N LYS A 68 26.82 16.80 -10.65
CA LYS A 68 27.90 15.97 -10.10
C LYS A 68 27.61 15.37 -8.72
N TYR A 69 26.80 16.03 -7.90
CA TYR A 69 26.59 15.66 -6.50
C TYR A 69 25.10 15.51 -6.17
N GLN A 70 24.75 14.41 -5.51
CA GLN A 70 23.36 14.09 -5.12
C GLN A 70 22.77 15.10 -4.12
N THR A 71 23.62 15.82 -3.36
CA THR A 71 23.20 16.84 -2.39
C THR A 71 24.10 18.05 -2.52
N LEU A 72 23.48 19.23 -2.69
CA LEU A 72 24.16 20.52 -2.74
C LEU A 72 23.61 21.43 -1.65
N VAL A 73 24.50 21.91 -0.77
CA VAL A 73 24.15 22.88 0.28
C VAL A 73 24.60 24.27 -0.18
N LEU A 74 23.63 25.16 -0.37
CA LEU A 74 23.88 26.52 -0.86
C LEU A 74 23.66 27.53 0.26
N ILE A 75 24.75 28.16 0.68
CA ILE A 75 24.77 29.12 1.79
C ILE A 75 24.98 30.53 1.21
N GLY A 76 24.21 31.50 1.70
CA GLY A 76 24.48 32.90 1.39
C GLY A 76 23.64 33.85 2.24
N GLU A 77 23.93 35.14 2.13
CA GLU A 77 23.30 36.18 2.93
C GLU A 77 21.92 36.63 2.40
N THR A 78 21.14 37.31 3.23
CA THR A 78 19.84 37.85 2.82
C THR A 78 20.03 38.89 1.72
N GLY A 79 19.19 38.85 0.68
CA GLY A 79 19.31 39.76 -0.47
C GLY A 79 20.18 39.26 -1.63
N CYS A 80 20.94 38.17 -1.46
CA CYS A 80 21.81 37.67 -2.55
C CYS A 80 21.07 36.89 -3.66
N GLY A 81 19.74 36.73 -3.55
CA GLY A 81 18.89 36.17 -4.63
C GLY A 81 18.64 34.65 -4.61
N LYS A 82 19.13 33.91 -3.60
CA LYS A 82 19.05 32.43 -3.53
C LYS A 82 17.64 31.87 -3.77
N SER A 83 16.67 32.25 -2.93
CA SER A 83 15.30 31.74 -2.99
C SER A 83 14.51 32.25 -4.20
N THR A 84 14.96 33.34 -4.82
CA THR A 84 14.29 33.96 -5.97
C THR A 84 14.77 33.39 -7.30
N GLN A 85 16.05 33.01 -7.40
CA GLN A 85 16.68 32.64 -8.67
C GLN A 85 16.93 31.16 -8.84
N VAL A 86 17.25 30.45 -7.77
CA VAL A 86 17.60 29.02 -7.87
C VAL A 86 16.42 28.17 -8.37
N PRO A 87 15.16 28.42 -7.97
CA PRO A 87 14.00 27.72 -8.54
C PRO A 87 13.73 28.05 -10.02
N GLN A 88 14.26 29.16 -10.54
CA GLN A 88 14.01 29.66 -11.89
C GLN A 88 15.04 29.21 -12.92
N VAL A 89 16.13 28.55 -12.50
CA VAL A 89 17.09 27.97 -13.43
C VAL A 89 16.43 26.77 -14.13
N ASN A 90 15.75 27.05 -15.24
CA ASN A 90 15.09 26.13 -16.18
C ASN A 90 15.24 24.62 -15.88
N MET A 91 14.16 24.02 -15.35
CA MET A 91 13.79 22.60 -15.40
C MET A 91 13.31 22.21 -16.81
N PRO A 92 14.19 21.90 -17.77
CA PRO A 92 13.83 20.79 -18.65
C PRO A 92 14.95 19.75 -18.78
N VAL A 93 16.11 19.99 -18.18
CA VAL A 93 17.27 19.07 -18.25
C VAL A 93 17.52 18.33 -16.93
N VAL A 94 16.89 18.75 -15.82
CA VAL A 94 17.08 18.16 -14.50
C VAL A 94 15.79 17.45 -14.07
N GLU A 95 15.42 16.40 -14.79
CA GLU A 95 14.37 15.46 -14.40
C GLU A 95 14.91 14.38 -13.44
N GLN A 96 16.04 14.66 -12.78
CA GLN A 96 16.71 13.75 -11.84
C GLN A 96 16.77 14.35 -10.43
N THR A 97 16.61 13.44 -9.47
CA THR A 97 16.32 13.66 -8.05
C THR A 97 17.52 14.23 -7.29
N TYR A 98 17.69 15.56 -7.27
CA TYR A 98 18.72 16.22 -6.46
C TYR A 98 18.13 16.92 -5.24
N TYR A 99 18.78 16.76 -4.08
CA TYR A 99 18.41 17.48 -2.86
C TYR A 99 19.19 18.79 -2.80
N LEU A 100 18.52 19.89 -3.14
CA LEU A 100 19.05 21.23 -2.94
C LEU A 100 18.61 21.76 -1.57
N MET A 101 19.58 22.00 -0.68
CA MET A 101 19.33 22.64 0.61
C MET A 101 19.75 24.10 0.55
N VAL A 102 18.80 25.02 0.65
CA VAL A 102 19.06 26.47 0.68
C VAL A 102 18.99 26.95 2.13
N SER A 103 20.07 27.55 2.63
CA SER A 103 20.13 28.12 3.98
C SER A 103 20.35 29.63 3.93
N ASN A 104 19.71 30.34 4.87
CA ASN A 104 19.93 31.77 5.10
C ASN A 104 20.23 31.98 6.59
N ARG A 105 21.23 32.78 6.93
CA ARG A 105 21.83 32.89 8.29
C ARG A 105 20.83 33.29 9.41
N ARG A 106 19.59 33.65 9.06
CA ARG A 106 18.51 34.05 10.00
C ARG A 106 17.22 33.21 9.92
N ARG A 107 17.15 32.08 9.20
CA ARG A 107 15.95 31.19 9.18
C ARG A 107 16.32 29.70 9.16
N PRO A 108 15.53 28.83 9.83
CA PRO A 108 15.73 27.38 9.79
C PRO A 108 15.29 26.76 8.45
N TRP A 109 15.82 25.57 8.17
CA TRP A 109 15.75 24.80 6.92
C TRP A 109 14.34 24.63 6.34
N THR A 110 14.20 24.82 5.02
CA THR A 110 12.97 24.54 4.27
C THR A 110 13.25 23.55 3.13
N LEU A 111 12.56 22.39 3.16
CA LEU A 111 12.52 21.44 2.06
C LEU A 111 11.42 21.87 1.07
N GLU A 112 11.77 22.06 -0.20
CA GLU A 112 10.82 22.35 -1.27
C GLU A 112 10.68 21.13 -2.19
N THR A 113 9.49 20.52 -2.24
CA THR A 113 9.08 19.56 -3.27
C THR A 113 7.77 20.04 -3.92
N PRO A 114 7.60 19.94 -5.25
CA PRO A 114 6.34 20.24 -5.93
C PRO A 114 5.44 19.00 -5.99
N GLU A 115 4.17 19.11 -5.58
CA GLU A 115 3.19 18.02 -5.67
C GLU A 115 2.02 18.34 -6.61
N GLY A 116 1.82 17.47 -7.60
CA GLY A 116 0.55 17.21 -8.26
C GLY A 116 -0.04 15.89 -7.74
N CYS A 117 -1.23 15.96 -7.12
CA CYS A 117 -1.82 14.89 -6.31
C CYS A 117 -2.24 13.62 -7.07
N PHE A 118 -2.40 13.66 -8.40
CA PHE A 118 -2.94 12.53 -9.17
C PHE A 118 -1.85 11.61 -9.72
N THR A 119 -0.71 12.17 -10.13
CA THR A 119 0.51 11.43 -10.50
C THR A 119 1.27 10.95 -9.27
N SER A 120 1.17 11.64 -8.12
CA SER A 120 1.90 11.30 -6.90
C SER A 120 1.53 9.95 -6.29
N VAL A 121 0.29 9.45 -6.33
CA VAL A 121 -0.04 8.18 -5.65
C VAL A 121 0.40 6.95 -6.44
N PHE A 122 0.21 6.95 -7.77
CA PHE A 122 0.67 5.86 -8.63
C PHE A 122 2.20 5.92 -8.79
N CYS A 123 2.78 7.12 -8.89
CA CYS A 123 4.23 7.30 -8.95
C CYS A 123 4.90 7.14 -7.57
N GLU A 124 4.26 7.45 -6.43
CA GLU A 124 4.77 7.12 -5.07
C GLU A 124 4.55 5.65 -4.70
N ALA A 125 3.56 4.93 -5.24
CA ALA A 125 3.53 3.48 -5.15
C ALA A 125 4.71 2.87 -5.93
N VAL A 126 5.03 3.42 -7.11
CA VAL A 126 6.22 3.09 -7.93
C VAL A 126 7.54 3.60 -7.32
N VAL A 127 7.54 4.68 -6.52
CA VAL A 127 8.73 5.20 -5.82
C VAL A 127 8.90 4.57 -4.43
N LEU A 128 7.83 4.11 -3.78
CA LEU A 128 7.90 3.18 -2.64
C LEU A 128 8.51 1.86 -3.11
N LEU A 129 8.17 1.38 -4.31
CA LEU A 129 8.87 0.30 -5.00
C LEU A 129 10.37 0.61 -5.23
N ARG A 130 10.84 1.86 -5.18
CA ARG A 130 12.27 2.20 -5.33
C ARG A 130 13.10 2.02 -4.05
N SER A 131 12.46 1.84 -2.89
CA SER A 131 13.10 1.18 -1.75
C SER A 131 13.16 -0.30 -2.09
N SER A 132 14.34 -0.92 -2.06
CA SER A 132 14.57 -2.32 -2.50
C SER A 132 13.76 -3.40 -1.75
N ARG A 133 12.90 -3.01 -0.78
CA ARG A 133 12.18 -3.91 0.14
C ARG A 133 10.74 -4.24 -0.30
N PRO A 134 9.86 -3.29 -0.68
CA PRO A 134 8.52 -3.63 -1.21
C PRO A 134 8.50 -4.33 -2.57
N ILE A 135 9.50 -4.11 -3.44
CA ILE A 135 9.64 -4.92 -4.68
C ILE A 135 9.78 -6.39 -4.33
N LEU A 136 10.56 -6.71 -3.29
CA LEU A 136 10.86 -8.08 -2.93
C LEU A 136 9.60 -8.84 -2.48
N ILE A 137 8.68 -8.18 -1.76
CA ILE A 137 7.39 -8.78 -1.38
C ILE A 137 6.50 -8.99 -2.61
N VAL A 138 6.40 -8.01 -3.51
CA VAL A 138 5.58 -8.15 -4.72
C VAL A 138 6.14 -9.25 -5.63
N VAL A 139 7.46 -9.30 -5.82
CA VAL A 139 8.13 -10.36 -6.58
C VAL A 139 7.94 -11.72 -5.92
N TYR A 140 8.02 -11.79 -4.59
CA TYR A 140 7.73 -13.00 -3.83
C TYR A 140 6.28 -13.47 -4.07
N CYS A 141 5.29 -12.58 -3.96
CA CYS A 141 3.88 -12.92 -4.21
C CYS A 141 3.66 -13.44 -5.65
N ILE A 142 4.25 -12.78 -6.65
CA ILE A 142 4.15 -13.21 -8.06
C ILE A 142 4.82 -14.58 -8.26
N CYS A 143 5.99 -14.80 -7.65
CA CYS A 143 6.70 -16.07 -7.72
C CYS A 143 5.86 -17.19 -7.08
N MET A 144 5.31 -16.96 -5.89
CA MET A 144 4.46 -17.93 -5.20
C MET A 144 3.16 -18.23 -5.97
N ASP A 145 2.51 -17.22 -6.56
CA ASP A 145 1.35 -17.44 -7.44
C ASP A 145 1.70 -18.26 -8.68
N THR A 146 2.88 -18.03 -9.25
CA THR A 146 3.38 -18.82 -10.38
C THR A 146 3.60 -20.26 -9.97
N LEU A 147 4.20 -20.50 -8.80
CA LEU A 147 4.38 -21.84 -8.25
C LEU A 147 3.04 -22.53 -7.95
N LEU A 148 2.07 -21.80 -7.40
CA LEU A 148 0.72 -22.30 -7.15
C LEU A 148 0.02 -22.69 -8.46
N PHE A 149 0.12 -21.83 -9.49
CA PHE A 149 -0.42 -22.13 -10.81
C PHE A 149 0.21 -23.40 -11.40
N LEU A 150 1.54 -23.51 -11.38
CA LEU A 150 2.26 -24.70 -11.82
C LEU A 150 1.88 -25.96 -11.03
N ARG A 151 1.66 -25.81 -9.71
CA ARG A 151 1.20 -26.90 -8.83
C ARG A 151 -0.19 -27.40 -9.24
N ILE A 152 -1.09 -26.51 -9.61
CA ILE A 152 -2.46 -26.87 -10.05
C ILE A 152 -2.44 -27.55 -11.43
N GLN A 153 -1.55 -27.14 -12.34
CA GLN A 153 -1.46 -27.73 -13.69
C GLN A 153 -0.79 -29.10 -13.71
N ASN A 154 0.33 -29.24 -13.00
CA ASN A 154 1.27 -30.35 -13.23
C ASN A 154 1.16 -31.50 -12.21
N TYR A 155 0.34 -31.35 -11.17
CA TYR A 155 0.20 -32.35 -10.11
C TYR A 155 -1.26 -32.75 -9.89
N LYS A 156 -1.42 -33.88 -9.20
CA LYS A 156 -2.71 -34.40 -8.75
C LYS A 156 -3.38 -33.44 -7.74
N ILE A 157 -4.70 -33.46 -7.67
CA ILE A 157 -5.49 -32.70 -6.71
C ILE A 157 -6.41 -33.71 -6.00
N ASP A 158 -6.10 -34.01 -4.74
CA ASP A 158 -6.73 -35.08 -3.94
C ASP A 158 -8.27 -34.97 -3.87
N ILE A 159 -8.83 -33.76 -4.00
CA ILE A 159 -10.28 -33.51 -3.97
C ILE A 159 -11.01 -34.16 -5.17
N PHE A 160 -10.33 -34.33 -6.29
CA PHE A 160 -10.89 -34.88 -7.53
C PHE A 160 -10.50 -36.34 -7.77
N ASP A 161 -9.85 -36.99 -6.79
CA ASP A 161 -9.55 -38.40 -6.89
C ASP A 161 -10.74 -39.25 -6.49
N GLU A 162 -11.27 -40.02 -7.44
CA GLU A 162 -12.17 -41.12 -7.11
C GLU A 162 -11.38 -42.17 -6.31
N GLU A 163 -11.79 -42.41 -5.05
CA GLU A 163 -11.46 -43.65 -4.35
C GLU A 163 -12.08 -44.81 -5.15
N THR A 164 -11.31 -45.35 -6.09
CA THR A 164 -11.63 -46.59 -6.78
C THR A 164 -11.41 -47.74 -5.80
N ASN A 165 -12.32 -47.92 -4.86
CA ASN A 165 -12.56 -49.21 -4.21
C ASN A 165 -13.27 -50.13 -5.21
N VAL A 166 -12.60 -50.48 -6.31
CA VAL A 166 -13.06 -51.52 -7.22
C VAL A 166 -11.96 -52.57 -7.31
N THR A 167 -12.20 -53.64 -6.57
CA THR A 167 -11.59 -54.96 -6.72
C THR A 167 -11.38 -55.30 -8.20
N HIS A 168 -10.16 -55.72 -8.51
CA HIS A 168 -9.70 -56.58 -9.61
C HIS A 168 -10.57 -56.75 -10.87
N GLU A 169 -9.87 -56.66 -12.00
CA GLU A 169 -10.24 -57.10 -13.36
C GLU A 169 -10.86 -56.04 -14.28
N SER A 170 -10.00 -55.36 -15.02
CA SER A 170 -9.95 -55.55 -16.49
C SER A 170 -8.83 -54.70 -17.08
N THR A 171 -7.79 -55.41 -17.54
CA THR A 171 -6.84 -54.92 -18.54
C THR A 171 -7.60 -54.50 -19.80
N THR A 172 -7.57 -53.22 -20.16
CA THR A 172 -7.36 -52.72 -21.54
C THR A 172 -7.49 -51.19 -21.59
N LEU A 173 -6.40 -50.52 -21.98
CA LEU A 173 -6.37 -49.23 -22.67
C LEU A 173 -7.05 -48.04 -21.99
N LYS A 174 -6.50 -47.58 -20.86
CA LYS A 174 -6.45 -46.15 -20.55
C LYS A 174 -5.05 -45.81 -20.06
N GLU A 175 -4.18 -45.39 -20.98
CA GLU A 175 -3.05 -44.51 -20.65
C GLU A 175 -3.61 -43.16 -20.17
N SER A 176 -4.25 -43.15 -18.99
CA SER A 176 -4.49 -41.92 -18.27
C SER A 176 -3.16 -41.52 -17.68
N ARG A 177 -2.65 -40.34 -18.06
CA ARG A 177 -1.47 -39.74 -17.44
C ARG A 177 -1.73 -39.64 -15.93
N THR A 178 -1.24 -40.60 -15.15
CA THR A 178 -1.25 -40.53 -13.70
C THR A 178 -0.27 -39.42 -13.30
N LEU A 179 -0.82 -38.22 -13.08
CA LEU A 179 -0.05 -37.08 -12.60
C LEU A 179 0.57 -37.44 -11.23
N PRO A 180 1.83 -37.06 -10.97
CA PRO A 180 2.49 -37.37 -9.71
C PRO A 180 1.81 -36.65 -8.53
N SER A 181 1.93 -37.24 -7.34
CA SER A 181 1.54 -36.57 -6.09
C SER A 181 2.51 -35.42 -5.81
N TYR A 182 1.97 -34.30 -5.36
CA TYR A 182 2.79 -33.13 -5.03
C TYR A 182 3.65 -33.36 -3.78
N GLU A 183 3.12 -34.09 -2.79
CA GLU A 183 3.80 -34.36 -1.51
C GLU A 183 5.15 -35.09 -1.71
N GLU A 184 5.22 -36.00 -2.68
CA GLU A 184 6.44 -36.75 -3.02
C GLU A 184 7.49 -35.89 -3.73
N SER A 185 7.06 -34.80 -4.37
CA SER A 185 7.93 -33.94 -5.18
C SER A 185 8.47 -32.73 -4.40
N THR A 186 7.91 -32.45 -3.23
CA THR A 186 8.30 -31.30 -2.41
C THR A 186 9.28 -31.66 -1.31
N TRP A 187 10.25 -30.77 -1.07
CA TRP A 187 11.19 -30.91 0.05
C TRP A 187 10.62 -30.38 1.37
N VAL A 188 9.58 -29.54 1.30
CA VAL A 188 8.90 -28.97 2.47
C VAL A 188 7.69 -29.84 2.79
N PRO A 189 7.54 -30.31 4.05
CA PRO A 189 6.37 -31.11 4.46
C PRO A 189 5.06 -30.40 4.17
N CYS A 190 4.03 -31.17 3.77
CA CYS A 190 2.72 -30.61 3.43
C CYS A 190 1.95 -30.00 4.61
N THR A 191 2.38 -30.27 5.85
CA THR A 191 1.90 -29.56 7.03
C THR A 191 2.25 -28.08 7.03
N ILE A 192 3.40 -27.71 6.44
CA ILE A 192 3.91 -26.33 6.42
C ILE A 192 3.75 -25.70 5.04
N ASN A 193 3.85 -26.50 3.97
CA ASN A 193 3.86 -25.99 2.61
C ASN A 193 2.46 -25.50 2.17
N PRO A 194 2.27 -24.20 1.92
CA PRO A 194 0.95 -23.64 1.58
C PRO A 194 0.47 -24.09 0.20
N LEU A 195 1.36 -24.64 -0.64
CA LEU A 195 1.03 -25.11 -1.98
C LEU A 195 0.48 -26.54 -1.99
N CYS A 196 0.53 -27.27 -0.87
CA CYS A 196 0.18 -28.70 -0.88
C CYS A 196 -1.30 -28.96 -1.13
N HIS A 197 -2.21 -28.19 -0.54
CA HIS A 197 -3.64 -28.43 -0.63
C HIS A 197 -4.36 -27.22 -1.26
N PRO A 198 -4.50 -27.17 -2.61
CA PRO A 198 -5.17 -26.10 -3.29
C PRO A 198 -6.68 -26.31 -3.20
N THR A 199 -7.31 -25.49 -2.38
CA THR A 199 -8.76 -25.36 -2.29
C THR A 199 -9.20 -24.04 -2.92
N VAL A 200 -10.48 -23.92 -3.25
CA VAL A 200 -11.11 -22.66 -3.70
C VAL A 200 -10.79 -21.53 -2.73
N LYS A 201 -10.92 -21.76 -1.41
CA LYS A 201 -10.59 -20.76 -0.39
C LYS A 201 -9.11 -20.39 -0.44
N ALA A 202 -8.19 -21.37 -0.50
CA ALA A 202 -6.75 -21.10 -0.60
C ALA A 202 -6.40 -20.25 -1.85
N LEU A 203 -7.10 -20.46 -2.97
CA LEU A 203 -6.92 -19.65 -4.18
C LEU A 203 -7.44 -18.20 -4.02
N MET A 204 -8.40 -17.95 -3.12
CA MET A 204 -9.04 -16.65 -2.93
C MET A 204 -8.55 -15.85 -1.71
N VAL A 205 -7.88 -16.49 -0.75
CA VAL A 205 -7.21 -15.83 0.38
C VAL A 205 -6.04 -14.99 -0.13
N ASP A 206 -5.79 -13.85 0.52
CA ASP A 206 -4.71 -12.94 0.15
C ASP A 206 -3.31 -13.54 0.32
N HIS A 207 -2.35 -12.94 -0.35
CA HIS A 207 -0.98 -13.44 -0.39
C HIS A 207 -0.29 -13.50 0.98
N ILE A 208 -0.61 -12.58 1.89
CA ILE A 208 0.08 -12.51 3.19
C ILE A 208 -0.46 -13.62 4.09
N ASN A 209 -1.77 -13.73 4.21
CA ASN A 209 -2.39 -14.80 4.98
C ASN A 209 -2.00 -16.18 4.42
N HIS A 210 -2.09 -16.39 3.11
CA HIS A 210 -1.82 -17.70 2.53
C HIS A 210 -0.33 -18.09 2.52
N TYR A 211 0.57 -17.20 2.11
CA TYR A 211 1.99 -17.57 1.92
C TYR A 211 2.89 -17.27 3.11
N ILE A 212 2.46 -16.41 4.04
CA ILE A 212 3.27 -16.01 5.19
C ILE A 212 2.64 -16.53 6.49
N TYR A 213 1.39 -16.17 6.78
CA TYR A 213 0.79 -16.56 8.05
C TYR A 213 0.41 -18.03 8.12
N GLY A 214 -0.17 -18.62 7.07
CA GLY A 214 -0.51 -20.05 7.06
C GLY A 214 0.67 -20.96 7.43
N PRO A 215 1.83 -20.84 6.75
CA PRO A 215 3.03 -21.58 7.11
C PRO A 215 3.56 -21.24 8.51
N LEU A 216 3.46 -19.98 8.93
CA LEU A 216 3.87 -19.56 10.27
C LEU A 216 2.98 -20.18 11.35
N CYS A 217 1.67 -20.26 11.13
CA CYS A 217 0.70 -20.91 12.01
C CYS A 217 1.04 -22.40 12.15
N ALA A 218 1.30 -23.09 11.03
CA ALA A 218 1.71 -24.49 11.04
C ALA A 218 3.03 -24.72 11.79
N ILE A 219 4.04 -23.86 11.59
CA ILE A 219 5.31 -23.95 12.32
C ILE A 219 5.11 -23.74 13.82
N VAL A 220 4.28 -22.77 14.20
CA VAL A 220 3.99 -22.47 15.61
C VAL A 220 3.20 -23.60 16.26
N ASP A 221 2.21 -24.16 15.57
CA ASP A 221 1.44 -25.29 16.05
C ASP A 221 2.30 -26.54 16.23
N LEU A 222 3.15 -26.87 15.25
CA LEU A 222 4.08 -28.00 15.34
C LEU A 222 5.12 -27.81 16.46
N GLY A 223 5.62 -26.58 16.63
CA GLY A 223 6.63 -26.26 17.64
C GLY A 223 6.11 -26.25 19.08
N LEU A 224 4.86 -25.82 19.29
CA LEU A 224 4.24 -25.71 20.62
C LEU A 224 3.29 -26.88 20.93
N GLY A 225 2.87 -27.65 19.92
CA GLY A 225 1.87 -28.70 20.03
C GLY A 225 0.50 -28.17 20.47
N ILE A 226 0.02 -27.06 19.91
CA ILE A 226 -1.22 -26.41 20.38
C ILE A 226 -2.44 -27.28 20.05
N SER A 227 -2.48 -27.83 18.84
CA SER A 227 -3.53 -28.71 18.33
C SER A 227 -3.57 -30.05 19.09
N GLU A 228 -2.41 -30.70 19.26
CA GLU A 228 -2.29 -32.04 19.84
C GLU A 228 -2.22 -32.06 21.37
N ASN A 229 -1.31 -31.27 21.95
CA ASN A 229 -0.93 -31.36 23.37
C ASN A 229 -1.68 -30.35 24.25
N MET A 230 -2.01 -29.17 23.72
CA MET A 230 -2.62 -28.07 24.49
C MET A 230 -4.14 -27.96 24.28
N LYS A 231 -4.89 -29.04 24.54
CA LYS A 231 -6.36 -29.07 24.39
C LYS A 231 -7.11 -28.04 25.26
N PHE A 232 -6.45 -27.49 26.28
CA PHE A 232 -7.01 -26.42 27.11
C PHE A 232 -7.14 -25.08 26.38
N ILE A 233 -6.31 -24.82 25.37
CA ILE A 233 -6.44 -23.65 24.51
C ILE A 233 -7.43 -24.00 23.41
N THR A 234 -8.59 -23.35 23.40
CA THR A 234 -9.59 -23.54 22.34
C THR A 234 -9.41 -22.51 21.22
N PRO A 235 -9.77 -22.82 19.96
CA PRO A 235 -9.76 -21.83 18.87
C PRO A 235 -10.49 -20.54 19.26
N ASN A 236 -11.70 -20.66 19.83
CA ASN A 236 -12.47 -19.51 20.31
C ASN A 236 -11.72 -18.63 21.33
N MET A 237 -10.88 -19.22 22.19
CA MET A 237 -10.06 -18.44 23.13
C MET A 237 -8.98 -17.62 22.42
N ILE A 238 -8.41 -18.17 21.34
CA ILE A 238 -7.49 -17.44 20.46
C ILE A 238 -8.26 -16.29 19.79
N SER A 239 -9.49 -16.55 19.32
CA SER A 239 -10.37 -15.53 18.73
C SER A 239 -10.61 -14.34 19.69
N PHE A 240 -11.00 -14.64 20.94
CA PHE A 240 -11.18 -13.60 21.97
C PHE A 240 -9.88 -12.88 22.31
N PHE A 241 -8.74 -13.56 22.31
CA PHE A 241 -7.46 -12.97 22.65
C PHE A 241 -6.99 -11.97 21.60
N HIS A 242 -7.18 -12.23 20.30
CA HIS A 242 -6.76 -11.28 19.28
C HIS A 242 -7.61 -9.99 19.29
N VAL A 243 -8.85 -10.02 19.79
CA VAL A 243 -9.65 -8.81 20.06
C VAL A 243 -8.98 -7.94 21.12
N PHE A 244 -8.47 -8.55 22.21
CA PHE A 244 -7.71 -7.83 23.22
C PHE A 244 -6.45 -7.17 22.62
N VAL A 245 -5.71 -7.91 21.79
CA VAL A 245 -4.54 -7.38 21.06
C VAL A 245 -4.95 -6.20 20.16
N ALA A 246 -6.08 -6.30 19.46
CA ALA A 246 -6.61 -5.23 18.62
C ALA A 246 -6.95 -3.96 19.42
N LEU A 247 -7.53 -4.09 20.63
CA LEU A 247 -7.83 -2.94 21.50
C LEU A 247 -6.55 -2.23 21.97
N VAL A 248 -5.52 -2.98 22.35
CA VAL A 248 -4.22 -2.42 22.72
C VAL A 248 -3.57 -1.75 21.51
N GLY A 249 -3.60 -2.39 20.34
CA GLY A 249 -3.12 -1.83 19.07
C GLY A 249 -3.83 -0.53 18.69
N ALA A 250 -5.15 -0.51 18.79
CA ALA A 250 -5.97 0.68 18.51
C ALA A 250 -5.57 1.86 19.40
N LYS A 251 -5.35 1.62 20.71
CA LYS A 251 -4.89 2.65 21.64
C LYS A 251 -3.53 3.22 21.22
N LEU A 252 -2.58 2.39 20.80
CA LEU A 252 -1.28 2.86 20.31
C LEU A 252 -1.40 3.66 19.00
N VAL A 253 -2.31 3.27 18.10
CA VAL A 253 -2.58 4.01 16.85
C VAL A 253 -3.14 5.41 17.11
N THR A 254 -3.88 5.64 18.21
CA THR A 254 -4.37 6.99 18.56
C THR A 254 -3.28 8.00 18.89
N SER A 255 -2.06 7.53 19.19
CA SER A 255 -0.97 8.38 19.64
C SER A 255 -0.42 9.31 18.55
N PRO A 256 0.02 10.53 18.90
CA PRO A 256 0.64 11.45 17.95
C PRO A 256 2.05 11.02 17.52
N SER A 257 2.72 10.19 18.31
CA SER A 257 4.06 9.67 17.99
C SER A 257 4.00 8.60 16.90
N LEU A 258 4.78 8.80 15.83
CA LEU A 258 4.90 7.83 14.74
C LEU A 258 5.45 6.47 15.23
N ALA A 259 6.38 6.48 16.20
CA ALA A 259 6.95 5.25 16.74
C ALA A 259 5.88 4.39 17.43
N SER A 260 5.02 5.02 18.23
CA SER A 260 3.91 4.33 18.91
C SER A 260 2.87 3.82 17.90
N ARG A 261 2.53 4.59 16.86
CA ARG A 261 1.68 4.10 15.77
C ARG A 261 2.26 2.88 15.06
N ARG A 262 3.57 2.85 14.81
CA ARG A 262 4.26 1.69 14.21
C ARG A 262 4.19 0.45 15.09
N ILE A 263 4.34 0.60 16.41
CA ILE A 263 4.13 -0.52 17.35
C ILE A 263 2.66 -0.98 17.32
N GLY A 264 1.71 -0.03 17.24
CA GLY A 264 0.30 -0.34 17.03
C GLY A 264 0.06 -1.18 15.76
N VAL A 265 0.71 -0.83 14.66
CA VAL A 265 0.66 -1.62 13.41
C VAL A 265 1.23 -3.03 13.61
N VAL A 266 2.33 -3.18 14.34
CA VAL A 266 2.88 -4.51 14.66
C VAL A 266 1.88 -5.35 15.46
N LEU A 267 1.19 -4.75 16.44
CA LEU A 267 0.12 -5.45 17.17
C LEU A 267 -1.04 -5.85 16.25
N PHE A 268 -1.40 -5.04 15.26
CA PHE A 268 -2.40 -5.42 14.26
C PHE A 268 -1.93 -6.57 13.35
N GLN A 269 -0.63 -6.66 13.03
CA GLN A 269 -0.10 -7.84 12.33
C GLN A 269 -0.13 -9.09 13.20
N ILE A 270 0.22 -8.97 14.48
CA ILE A 270 0.09 -10.08 15.45
C ILE A 270 -1.37 -10.52 15.55
N ARG A 271 -2.32 -9.58 15.56
CA ARG A 271 -3.74 -9.89 15.53
C ARG A 271 -4.14 -10.68 14.27
N MET A 272 -3.67 -10.30 13.08
CA MET A 272 -3.96 -11.07 11.85
C MET A 272 -3.36 -12.49 11.89
N PHE A 273 -2.16 -12.62 12.45
CA PHE A 273 -1.55 -13.92 12.65
C PHE A 273 -2.37 -14.80 13.61
N LEU A 274 -2.90 -14.23 14.70
CA LEU A 274 -3.73 -14.97 15.66
C LEU A 274 -5.11 -15.36 15.08
N ASP A 275 -5.68 -14.50 14.23
CA ASP A 275 -6.89 -14.76 13.44
C ASP A 275 -6.68 -15.97 12.51
N ASP A 276 -5.55 -16.06 11.80
CA ASP A 276 -5.27 -17.25 10.98
C ASP A 276 -4.95 -18.51 11.82
N LEU A 277 -4.34 -18.33 13.00
CA LEU A 277 -3.97 -19.42 13.90
C LEU A 277 -5.19 -20.16 14.48
N ASP A 278 -6.28 -19.45 14.78
CA ASP A 278 -7.45 -20.08 15.37
C ASP A 278 -8.12 -21.06 14.40
N GLY A 279 -8.24 -20.67 13.12
CA GLY A 279 -8.74 -21.50 12.04
C GLY A 279 -7.81 -22.67 11.76
N HIS A 280 -6.50 -22.45 11.78
CA HIS A 280 -5.51 -23.52 11.63
C HIS A 280 -5.66 -24.59 12.73
N VAL A 281 -5.68 -24.18 14.01
CA VAL A 281 -5.85 -25.10 15.15
C VAL A 281 -7.20 -25.83 15.08
N ALA A 282 -8.26 -25.16 14.62
CA ALA A 282 -9.57 -25.78 14.45
C ALA A 282 -9.56 -26.87 13.35
N ARG A 283 -8.89 -26.61 12.22
CA ARG A 283 -8.76 -27.55 11.09
C ARG A 283 -7.90 -28.76 11.45
N GLU A 284 -6.76 -28.56 12.10
CA GLU A 284 -5.87 -29.64 12.53
C GLU A 284 -6.55 -30.59 13.52
N ARG A 285 -7.31 -30.05 14.49
CA ARG A 285 -8.07 -30.87 15.45
C ARG A 285 -9.19 -31.69 14.81
N LYS A 286 -9.67 -31.28 13.64
CA LYS A 286 -10.67 -32.00 12.85
C LYS A 286 -10.07 -32.85 11.73
N HIS A 287 -8.74 -32.87 11.60
CA HIS A 287 -8.01 -33.51 10.51
C HIS A 287 -8.49 -33.07 9.11
N ILE A 288 -8.85 -31.79 8.97
CA ILE A 288 -9.27 -31.20 7.68
C ILE A 288 -8.03 -30.68 6.96
N LYS A 289 -7.72 -31.26 5.79
CA LYS A 289 -6.61 -30.82 4.93
C LYS A 289 -7.00 -29.59 4.11
N GLY A 290 -6.11 -28.60 4.10
CA GLY A 290 -6.23 -27.37 3.29
C GLY A 290 -7.20 -26.34 3.86
N GLU A 291 -7.26 -25.18 3.20
CA GLU A 291 -8.12 -24.08 3.63
C GLU A 291 -9.58 -24.37 3.26
N LYS A 292 -10.44 -24.69 4.23
CA LYS A 292 -11.88 -24.85 4.01
C LYS A 292 -12.68 -24.00 4.99
N SER A 293 -13.81 -23.47 4.53
CA SER A 293 -14.77 -22.77 5.38
C SER A 293 -15.89 -23.71 5.78
N GLU A 294 -16.05 -23.96 7.09
CA GLU A 294 -17.22 -24.66 7.64
C GLU A 294 -18.28 -23.65 8.07
N VAL A 295 -18.97 -23.09 7.07
CA VAL A 295 -20.01 -22.06 7.28
C VAL A 295 -21.11 -22.61 8.19
N GLY A 296 -21.47 -21.83 9.22
CA GLY A 296 -22.57 -22.15 10.13
C GLY A 296 -22.18 -22.84 11.44
N THR A 297 -20.90 -23.21 11.63
CA THR A 297 -20.42 -23.69 12.93
C THR A 297 -20.33 -22.58 13.98
N LEU A 298 -20.41 -22.92 15.27
CA LEU A 298 -20.26 -21.92 16.34
C LEU A 298 -18.90 -21.23 16.28
N GLY A 299 -17.83 -21.98 16.00
CA GLY A 299 -16.48 -21.42 15.83
C GLY A 299 -16.42 -20.39 14.72
N TYR A 300 -17.00 -20.69 13.54
CA TYR A 300 -17.09 -19.77 12.41
C TYR A 300 -17.77 -18.43 12.76
N TRP A 301 -18.86 -18.47 13.52
CA TRP A 301 -19.54 -17.24 13.96
C TRP A 301 -18.74 -16.46 15.01
N VAL A 302 -18.12 -17.15 15.96
CA VAL A 302 -17.31 -16.52 17.02
C VAL A 302 -16.10 -15.81 16.43
N ASP A 303 -15.37 -16.50 15.54
CA ASP A 303 -14.26 -15.97 14.77
C ASP A 303 -14.68 -14.69 14.03
N GLY A 304 -15.65 -14.78 13.11
CA GLY A 304 -16.08 -13.63 12.31
C GLY A 304 -16.57 -12.41 13.13
N ILE A 305 -17.18 -12.63 14.31
CA ILE A 305 -17.55 -11.54 15.23
C ILE A 305 -16.31 -10.92 15.88
N CYS A 306 -15.39 -11.73 16.41
CA CYS A 306 -14.14 -11.27 16.99
C CYS A 306 -13.34 -10.46 15.96
N ASP A 307 -13.35 -10.93 14.73
CA ASP A 307 -12.63 -10.34 13.64
C ASP A 307 -13.23 -8.98 13.23
N THR A 308 -14.56 -8.90 13.18
CA THR A 308 -15.29 -7.64 13.02
C THR A 308 -14.98 -6.64 14.15
N LEU A 309 -14.97 -7.09 15.41
CA LEU A 309 -14.63 -6.24 16.56
C LEU A 309 -13.21 -5.69 16.47
N GLY A 310 -12.25 -6.50 16.03
CA GLY A 310 -10.87 -6.07 15.82
C GLY A 310 -10.75 -4.99 14.73
N VAL A 311 -11.51 -5.12 13.63
CA VAL A 311 -11.54 -4.09 12.56
C VAL A 311 -12.16 -2.80 13.06
N ILE A 312 -13.27 -2.88 13.80
CA ILE A 312 -13.92 -1.71 14.42
C ILE A 312 -12.93 -1.00 15.36
N ALA A 313 -12.20 -1.74 16.19
CA ALA A 313 -11.18 -1.17 17.06
C ALA A 313 -10.13 -0.37 16.26
N MET A 314 -9.65 -0.90 15.14
CA MET A 314 -8.71 -0.20 14.26
C MET A 314 -9.33 1.07 13.66
N MET A 315 -10.56 1.00 13.15
CA MET A 315 -11.25 2.17 12.59
C MET A 315 -11.45 3.27 13.63
N VAL A 316 -11.84 2.91 14.86
CA VAL A 316 -11.99 3.86 15.97
C VAL A 316 -10.63 4.49 16.32
N GLY A 317 -9.57 3.69 16.40
CA GLY A 317 -8.21 4.18 16.65
C GLY A 317 -7.74 5.21 15.61
N ILE A 318 -7.97 4.93 14.32
CA ILE A 318 -7.64 5.85 13.22
C ILE A 318 -8.53 7.10 13.25
N THR A 319 -9.82 6.94 13.55
CA THR A 319 -10.76 8.06 13.66
C THR A 319 -10.34 9.03 14.75
N LEU A 320 -9.98 8.53 15.93
CA LEU A 320 -9.49 9.33 17.05
C LEU A 320 -8.15 10.01 16.73
N TYR A 321 -7.24 9.31 16.05
CA TYR A 321 -5.98 9.88 15.59
C TYR A 321 -6.22 11.07 14.64
N LEU A 322 -7.06 10.89 13.61
CA LEU A 322 -7.37 11.92 12.62
C LEU A 322 -8.21 13.06 13.20
N ARG A 323 -9.04 12.80 14.21
CA ARG A 323 -9.74 13.84 14.97
C ARG A 323 -8.76 14.77 15.69
N ASN A 324 -7.76 14.19 16.36
CA ASN A 324 -6.77 14.94 17.12
C ASN A 324 -5.71 15.59 16.21
N ASN A 325 -5.44 14.99 15.05
CA ASN A 325 -4.47 15.46 14.07
C ASN A 325 -5.14 15.62 12.69
N PRO A 326 -6.01 16.64 12.51
CA PRO A 326 -6.77 16.79 11.29
C PRO A 326 -5.83 17.01 10.10
N PRO A 327 -6.02 16.26 9.00
CA PRO A 327 -5.20 16.42 7.81
C PRO A 327 -5.40 17.82 7.24
N ARG A 328 -4.30 18.48 6.89
CA ARG A 328 -4.33 19.85 6.37
C ARG A 328 -4.42 19.81 4.84
N ARG A 329 -5.39 20.52 4.26
CA ARG A 329 -5.51 20.73 2.81
C ARG A 329 -4.68 21.97 2.47
N GLY A 330 -3.47 21.77 1.96
CA GLY A 330 -2.57 22.86 1.57
C GLY A 330 -2.73 23.22 0.10
N TYR A 331 -3.00 24.49 -0.18
CA TYR A 331 -2.74 25.09 -1.50
C TYR A 331 -1.47 25.92 -1.37
N LYS A 332 -0.40 25.53 -2.08
CA LYS A 332 0.79 26.37 -2.24
C LYS A 332 0.63 27.15 -3.55
N ASN A 333 0.68 28.48 -3.45
CA ASN A 333 0.85 29.44 -4.55
C ASN A 333 -0.31 29.65 -5.56
N THR A 334 -1.55 29.20 -5.31
CA THR A 334 -2.69 29.62 -6.14
C THR A 334 -3.21 31.00 -5.71
N PRO A 335 -3.16 32.03 -6.57
CA PRO A 335 -3.73 33.33 -6.26
C PRO A 335 -5.25 33.22 -6.09
N VAL A 336 -5.80 33.92 -5.09
CA VAL A 336 -7.22 33.89 -4.71
C VAL A 336 -8.16 34.14 -5.90
N SER A 337 -7.70 34.91 -6.89
CA SER A 337 -8.42 35.21 -8.13
C SER A 337 -8.66 34.02 -9.06
N THR A 338 -8.02 32.87 -8.83
CA THR A 338 -8.15 31.66 -9.66
C THR A 338 -9.04 30.59 -9.04
N LEU A 339 -9.53 30.80 -7.81
CA LEU A 339 -10.36 29.83 -7.11
C LEU A 339 -11.83 29.94 -7.56
N PRO A 340 -12.52 28.81 -7.85
CA PRO A 340 -13.93 28.82 -8.21
C PRO A 340 -14.81 29.38 -7.07
N TYR A 341 -15.86 30.12 -7.41
CA TYR A 341 -16.75 30.84 -6.47
C TYR A 341 -17.28 29.98 -5.30
N HIS A 342 -17.56 28.70 -5.52
CA HIS A 342 -17.98 27.79 -4.45
C HIS A 342 -16.93 27.62 -3.35
N GLN A 343 -15.63 27.65 -3.71
CA GLN A 343 -14.52 27.52 -2.76
C GLN A 343 -14.28 28.84 -2.02
N LEU A 344 -14.47 29.99 -2.68
CA LEU A 344 -14.45 31.31 -2.02
C LEU A 344 -15.55 31.42 -0.95
N LYS A 345 -16.74 30.87 -1.22
CA LYS A 345 -17.84 30.81 -0.25
C LYS A 345 -17.53 29.89 0.93
N GLU A 346 -16.91 28.73 0.69
CA GLU A 346 -16.44 27.82 1.74
C GLU A 346 -15.39 28.51 2.63
N ILE A 347 -14.41 29.20 2.04
CA ILE A 347 -13.34 29.93 2.74
C ILE A 347 -13.89 31.04 3.64
N ASN A 348 -14.93 31.75 3.20
CA ASN A 348 -15.56 32.82 3.99
C ASN A 348 -16.46 32.29 5.12
N SER A 349 -16.81 30.99 5.12
CA SER A 349 -17.76 30.39 6.05
C SER A 349 -17.12 29.61 7.21
N THR A 350 -15.83 29.27 7.11
CA THR A 350 -15.08 28.57 8.16
C THR A 350 -14.15 29.53 8.90
N GLU A 351 -14.47 29.86 10.15
CA GLU A 351 -13.72 30.78 11.02
C GLU A 351 -12.34 30.24 11.49
N ASP A 352 -11.96 29.00 11.18
CA ASP A 352 -10.72 28.36 11.69
C ASP A 352 -9.47 28.52 10.79
N ILE A 353 -9.29 29.67 10.14
CA ILE A 353 -8.12 29.94 9.28
C ILE A 353 -6.98 30.55 10.10
N GLU A 354 -5.92 29.77 10.35
CA GLU A 354 -4.59 30.33 10.66
C GLU A 354 -4.07 31.05 9.41
N LYS A 355 -4.23 32.37 9.36
CA LYS A 355 -3.51 33.23 8.43
C LYS A 355 -2.08 33.39 8.93
N ASP A 356 -1.12 32.67 8.34
CA ASP A 356 0.30 32.98 8.53
C ASP A 356 0.57 34.35 7.89
N HIS A 357 0.62 35.40 8.71
CA HIS A 357 0.67 36.79 8.27
C HIS A 357 2.07 37.29 7.84
N ASN A 358 3.04 36.39 7.60
CA ASN A 358 4.42 36.79 7.33
C ASN A 358 4.96 36.18 6.04
N THR A 359 4.61 36.76 4.88
CA THR A 359 5.52 37.06 3.75
C THR A 359 4.74 37.60 2.55
N ASP A 360 5.17 38.74 2.01
CA ASP A 360 4.62 39.46 0.85
C ASP A 360 4.71 38.71 -0.51
N ASN A 361 4.65 37.38 -0.55
CA ASN A 361 4.48 36.64 -1.80
C ASN A 361 3.78 35.30 -1.53
N GLY A 362 2.47 35.25 -1.79
CA GLY A 362 1.65 34.04 -1.80
C GLY A 362 1.05 33.67 -0.44
N ILE A 363 -0.26 33.89 -0.28
CA ILE A 363 -1.00 33.44 0.90
C ILE A 363 -1.16 31.91 0.80
N SER A 364 -0.53 31.15 1.70
CA SER A 364 -0.73 29.70 1.80
C SER A 364 -1.92 29.39 2.69
N TYR A 365 -3.02 28.96 2.09
CA TYR A 365 -4.20 28.51 2.84
C TYR A 365 -4.04 27.03 3.18
N LYS A 366 -4.00 26.72 4.49
CA LYS A 366 -4.10 25.36 5.01
C LYS A 366 -5.45 25.17 5.68
N THR A 367 -6.48 24.83 4.90
CA THR A 367 -7.80 24.54 5.47
C THR A 367 -7.75 23.19 6.20
N LYS A 368 -8.12 23.19 7.48
CA LYS A 368 -8.27 21.95 8.26
C LYS A 368 -9.47 21.17 7.71
N VAL A 369 -9.31 19.86 7.52
CA VAL A 369 -10.44 19.00 7.13
C VAL A 369 -11.42 18.90 8.30
N THR A 370 -12.71 19.08 8.03
CA THR A 370 -13.77 18.99 9.03
C THR A 370 -13.93 17.56 9.55
N PHE A 371 -14.29 17.42 10.84
CA PHE A 371 -14.48 16.10 11.46
C PHE A 371 -15.58 15.27 10.77
N GLN A 372 -16.65 15.91 10.29
CA GLN A 372 -17.71 15.25 9.52
C GLN A 372 -17.17 14.57 8.25
N LYS A 373 -16.22 15.21 7.57
CA LYS A 373 -15.58 14.65 6.37
C LYS A 373 -14.67 13.47 6.70
N ILE A 374 -14.01 13.49 7.87
CA ILE A 374 -13.21 12.36 8.36
C ILE A 374 -14.12 11.15 8.60
N ILE A 375 -15.23 11.34 9.32
CA ILE A 375 -16.22 10.28 9.55
C ILE A 375 -16.76 9.74 8.23
N GLN A 376 -17.09 10.61 7.27
CA GLN A 376 -17.61 10.18 5.98
C GLN A 376 -16.61 9.31 5.21
N VAL A 377 -15.32 9.70 5.16
CA VAL A 377 -14.29 8.95 4.46
C VAL A 377 -14.04 7.59 5.11
N ILE A 378 -13.96 7.55 6.45
CA ILE A 378 -13.77 6.30 7.19
C ILE A 378 -15.00 5.39 7.09
N GLY A 379 -16.21 5.97 7.15
CA GLY A 379 -17.47 5.24 6.98
C GLY A 379 -17.57 4.60 5.59
N LEU A 380 -17.17 5.30 4.54
CA LEU A 380 -17.13 4.75 3.18
C LEU A 380 -16.06 3.67 3.03
N PHE A 381 -14.86 3.85 3.60
CA PHE A 381 -13.86 2.78 3.65
C PHE A 381 -14.40 1.53 4.38
N SER A 382 -15.07 1.71 5.51
CA SER A 382 -15.66 0.61 6.30
C SER A 382 -16.81 -0.06 5.55
N GLY A 383 -17.63 0.70 4.83
CA GLY A 383 -18.70 0.17 3.97
C GLY A 383 -18.14 -0.65 2.81
N GLN A 384 -17.09 -0.17 2.16
CA GLN A 384 -16.38 -0.92 1.11
C GLN A 384 -15.82 -2.25 1.64
N MET A 385 -15.20 -2.22 2.81
CA MET A 385 -14.69 -3.41 3.50
C MET A 385 -15.79 -4.45 3.78
N LEU A 386 -16.93 -3.99 4.30
CA LEU A 386 -18.08 -4.85 4.58
C LEU A 386 -18.63 -5.49 3.30
N LEU A 387 -18.84 -4.69 2.24
CA LEU A 387 -19.34 -5.19 0.96
C LEU A 387 -18.37 -6.18 0.32
N SER A 388 -17.06 -5.91 0.41
CA SER A 388 -16.05 -6.86 -0.07
C SER A 388 -16.08 -8.17 0.72
N SER A 389 -16.14 -8.13 2.05
CA SER A 389 -16.23 -9.32 2.90
C SER A 389 -17.47 -10.17 2.60
N LEU A 390 -18.65 -9.55 2.47
CA LEU A 390 -19.89 -10.26 2.13
C LEU A 390 -19.81 -10.91 0.74
N SER A 391 -19.26 -10.19 -0.23
CA SER A 391 -19.11 -10.69 -1.60
C SER A 391 -18.11 -11.84 -1.68
N TRP A 392 -16.93 -11.66 -1.07
CA TRP A 392 -15.86 -12.67 -1.02
C TRP A 392 -16.34 -13.98 -0.38
N ASN A 393 -17.02 -13.89 0.78
CA ASN A 393 -17.60 -15.06 1.44
C ASN A 393 -18.65 -15.77 0.57
N ARG A 394 -19.55 -15.02 -0.08
CA ARG A 394 -20.55 -15.58 -1.00
C ARG A 394 -19.89 -16.34 -2.16
N TYR A 395 -18.85 -15.78 -2.78
CA TYR A 395 -18.21 -16.43 -3.92
C TYR A 395 -17.40 -17.64 -3.53
N ILE A 396 -16.75 -17.65 -2.35
CA ILE A 396 -16.14 -18.85 -1.80
C ILE A 396 -17.18 -19.96 -1.65
N ASP A 397 -18.30 -19.67 -0.98
CA ASP A 397 -19.37 -20.65 -0.75
C ASP A 397 -19.89 -21.26 -2.06
N ILE A 398 -20.21 -20.41 -3.05
CA ILE A 398 -20.69 -20.85 -4.36
C ILE A 398 -19.63 -21.68 -5.11
N TYR A 399 -18.37 -21.25 -5.14
CA TYR A 399 -17.31 -21.97 -5.85
C TYR A 399 -16.96 -23.29 -5.15
N GLN A 400 -16.95 -23.33 -3.81
CA GLN A 400 -16.76 -24.55 -3.04
C GLN A 400 -17.88 -25.55 -3.29
N ASP A 401 -19.14 -25.09 -3.32
CA ASP A 401 -20.28 -25.93 -3.63
C ASP A 401 -20.17 -26.52 -5.05
N LEU A 402 -19.91 -25.68 -6.06
CA LEU A 402 -19.84 -26.10 -7.46
C LEU A 402 -18.65 -27.00 -7.81
N LEU A 403 -17.48 -26.72 -7.23
CA LEU A 403 -16.23 -27.40 -7.62
C LEU A 403 -15.82 -28.49 -6.63
N GLU A 404 -15.93 -28.27 -5.32
CA GLU A 404 -15.42 -29.19 -4.29
C GLU A 404 -16.50 -30.15 -3.76
N ASN A 405 -17.66 -29.63 -3.35
CA ASN A 405 -18.64 -30.41 -2.59
C ASN A 405 -19.69 -31.13 -3.45
N CYS A 406 -19.99 -30.65 -4.66
CA CYS A 406 -21.06 -31.24 -5.47
C CYS A 406 -20.71 -32.64 -5.98
N THR A 407 -21.49 -33.64 -5.57
CA THR A 407 -21.33 -35.05 -6.02
C THR A 407 -22.12 -35.39 -7.28
N GLU A 408 -23.03 -34.52 -7.72
CA GLU A 408 -23.91 -34.77 -8.87
C GLU A 408 -23.20 -34.54 -10.22
N TYR A 409 -22.14 -33.72 -10.21
CA TYR A 409 -21.42 -33.33 -11.41
C TYR A 409 -20.18 -34.19 -11.69
N ASP A 410 -19.93 -34.42 -12.98
CA ASP A 410 -18.75 -35.13 -13.48
C ASP A 410 -17.45 -34.54 -12.93
N VAL A 411 -16.67 -35.39 -12.26
CA VAL A 411 -15.40 -35.05 -11.60
C VAL A 411 -14.40 -34.48 -12.61
N ILE A 412 -14.34 -35.03 -13.82
CA ILE A 412 -13.38 -34.62 -14.86
C ILE A 412 -13.65 -33.18 -15.31
N ARG A 413 -14.93 -32.81 -15.46
CA ARG A 413 -15.32 -31.45 -15.87
C ARG A 413 -15.04 -30.43 -14.77
N ARG A 414 -15.30 -30.79 -13.51
CA ARG A 414 -14.97 -29.94 -12.35
C ARG A 414 -13.47 -29.74 -12.23
N GLU A 415 -12.67 -30.80 -12.34
CA GLU A 415 -11.21 -30.72 -12.33
C GLU A 415 -10.70 -29.84 -13.48
N THR A 416 -11.24 -29.98 -14.68
CA THR A 416 -10.87 -29.16 -15.85
C THR A 416 -11.17 -27.67 -15.62
N MET A 417 -12.30 -27.35 -14.98
CA MET A 417 -12.63 -25.97 -14.63
C MET A 417 -11.75 -25.43 -13.50
N PHE A 418 -11.47 -26.23 -12.48
CA PHE A 418 -10.58 -25.86 -11.39
C PHE A 418 -9.16 -25.56 -11.89
N LYS A 419 -8.65 -26.36 -12.84
CA LYS A 419 -7.36 -26.14 -13.51
C LYS A 419 -7.42 -25.02 -14.57
N SER A 420 -8.57 -24.41 -14.83
CA SER A 420 -8.66 -23.39 -15.89
C SER A 420 -7.93 -22.10 -15.51
N GLY A 421 -7.19 -21.52 -16.46
CA GLY A 421 -6.56 -20.20 -16.27
C GLY A 421 -7.58 -19.08 -16.02
N LYS A 422 -8.83 -19.24 -16.49
CA LYS A 422 -9.93 -18.30 -16.23
C LYS A 422 -10.31 -18.26 -14.74
N PHE A 423 -10.44 -19.45 -14.12
CA PHE A 423 -10.72 -19.55 -12.69
C PHE A 423 -9.55 -19.05 -11.84
N PHE A 424 -8.31 -19.37 -12.22
CA PHE A 424 -7.12 -18.86 -11.54
C PHE A 424 -7.03 -17.33 -11.60
N PHE A 425 -7.31 -16.71 -12.75
CA PHE A 425 -7.31 -15.25 -12.87
C PHE A 425 -8.41 -14.60 -12.03
N ALA A 426 -9.64 -15.16 -12.07
CA ALA A 426 -10.76 -14.63 -11.28
C ALA A 426 -10.51 -14.73 -9.77
N SER A 427 -9.97 -15.85 -9.28
CA SER A 427 -9.57 -16.00 -7.88
C SER A 427 -8.41 -15.07 -7.51
N GLY A 428 -7.46 -14.84 -8.43
CA GLY A 428 -6.38 -13.85 -8.27
C GLY A 428 -6.88 -12.41 -8.06
N ILE A 429 -7.97 -12.01 -8.71
CA ILE A 429 -8.60 -10.70 -8.47
C ILE A 429 -9.10 -10.60 -7.03
N TRP A 430 -9.74 -11.66 -6.52
CA TRP A 430 -10.21 -11.71 -5.14
C TRP A 430 -9.08 -11.63 -4.11
N ARG A 431 -7.88 -12.13 -4.40
CA ARG A 431 -6.72 -11.96 -3.51
C ARG A 431 -6.38 -10.49 -3.25
N ILE A 432 -6.61 -9.62 -4.23
CA ILE A 432 -6.32 -8.18 -4.11
C ILE A 432 -7.49 -7.44 -3.46
N THR A 433 -8.74 -7.80 -3.82
CA THR A 433 -9.94 -7.12 -3.32
C THR A 433 -10.45 -7.66 -1.99
N ASN A 434 -9.87 -8.73 -1.47
CA ASN A 434 -10.15 -9.30 -0.15
C ASN A 434 -10.09 -8.24 0.98
N PRO A 435 -11.03 -8.25 1.95
CA PRO A 435 -10.95 -7.40 3.14
C PRO A 435 -9.58 -7.45 3.86
N HIS A 436 -8.96 -8.61 4.04
CA HIS A 436 -7.66 -8.70 4.72
C HIS A 436 -6.56 -7.94 3.96
N SER A 437 -6.55 -7.98 2.62
CA SER A 437 -5.63 -7.18 1.78
C SER A 437 -5.76 -5.68 2.02
N TYR A 438 -7.00 -5.18 2.14
CA TYR A 438 -7.24 -3.78 2.49
C TYR A 438 -6.76 -3.43 3.90
N LEU A 439 -6.87 -4.35 4.86
CA LEU A 439 -6.36 -4.14 6.23
C LEU A 439 -4.83 -4.12 6.28
N HIS A 440 -4.15 -4.97 5.49
CA HIS A 440 -2.69 -4.90 5.31
C HIS A 440 -2.26 -3.58 4.68
N ALA A 441 -2.94 -3.15 3.62
CA ALA A 441 -2.64 -1.89 2.95
C ALA A 441 -2.89 -0.68 3.86
N LEU A 442 -3.96 -0.71 4.67
CA LEU A 442 -4.24 0.33 5.66
C LEU A 442 -3.17 0.35 6.77
N SER A 443 -2.76 -0.81 7.26
CA SER A 443 -1.69 -0.96 8.24
C SER A 443 -0.37 -0.37 7.72
N LEU A 444 -0.03 -0.64 6.46
CA LEU A 444 1.12 -0.04 5.78
C LEU A 444 0.97 1.48 5.65
N ALA A 445 -0.22 1.97 5.33
CA ALA A 445 -0.48 3.41 5.24
C ALA A 445 -0.32 4.12 6.60
N VAL A 446 -0.71 3.48 7.71
CA VAL A 446 -0.45 3.97 9.08
C VAL A 446 1.04 3.94 9.39
N PHE A 447 1.75 2.87 9.01
CA PHE A 447 3.19 2.74 9.23
C PHE A 447 4.02 3.83 8.52
N CYS A 448 3.59 4.19 7.30
CA CYS A 448 4.22 5.20 6.44
C CYS A 448 3.71 6.63 6.69
N ASP A 449 2.81 6.85 7.65
CA ASP A 449 2.17 8.14 7.94
C ASP A 449 1.40 8.77 6.76
N LYS A 450 0.86 7.93 5.87
CA LYS A 450 0.09 8.33 4.67
C LYS A 450 -1.38 7.89 4.76
N THR A 451 -1.90 7.65 5.97
CA THR A 451 -3.25 7.11 6.22
C THR A 451 -4.37 7.89 5.51
N TRP A 452 -4.35 9.22 5.56
CA TRP A 452 -5.38 10.04 4.94
C TRP A 452 -5.40 9.94 3.41
N CYS A 453 -4.22 9.87 2.79
CA CYS A 453 -4.09 9.71 1.34
C CYS A 453 -4.68 8.36 0.91
N PHE A 454 -4.29 7.28 1.59
CA PHE A 454 -4.80 5.94 1.33
C PHE A 454 -6.34 5.85 1.45
N LEU A 455 -6.91 6.36 2.54
CA LEU A 455 -8.36 6.33 2.77
C LEU A 455 -9.14 7.06 1.65
N LYS A 456 -8.60 8.17 1.13
CA LYS A 456 -9.20 8.86 -0.02
C LYS A 456 -9.07 8.07 -1.31
N THR A 457 -7.94 7.42 -1.55
CA THR A 457 -7.73 6.64 -2.78
C THR A 457 -8.68 5.46 -2.86
N VAL A 458 -8.86 4.74 -1.74
CA VAL A 458 -9.77 3.58 -1.67
C VAL A 458 -11.23 4.00 -1.92
N HIS A 459 -11.64 5.19 -1.50
CA HIS A 459 -12.98 5.70 -1.80
C HIS A 459 -13.29 5.73 -3.30
N TYR A 460 -12.33 6.07 -4.16
CA TYR A 460 -12.58 6.17 -5.60
C TYR A 460 -12.33 4.85 -6.33
N ILE A 461 -11.18 4.22 -6.07
CA ILE A 461 -10.72 3.05 -6.83
C ILE A 461 -11.28 1.75 -6.25
N GLY A 462 -11.52 1.70 -4.93
CA GLY A 462 -11.95 0.49 -4.24
C GLY A 462 -13.31 0.00 -4.73
N TYR A 463 -14.32 0.87 -4.74
CA TYR A 463 -15.67 0.50 -5.19
C TYR A 463 -15.70 0.06 -6.65
N LEU A 464 -14.96 0.74 -7.53
CA LEU A 464 -14.83 0.33 -8.93
C LEU A 464 -14.20 -1.07 -9.05
N GLY A 465 -13.12 -1.33 -8.31
CA GLY A 465 -12.47 -2.64 -8.27
C GLY A 465 -13.39 -3.75 -7.75
N LEU A 466 -14.23 -3.45 -6.75
CA LEU A 466 -15.21 -4.40 -6.21
C LEU A 466 -16.29 -4.74 -7.23
N VAL A 467 -16.87 -3.73 -7.90
CA VAL A 467 -17.89 -3.96 -8.95
C VAL A 467 -17.33 -4.81 -10.08
N VAL A 468 -16.09 -4.54 -10.52
CA VAL A 468 -15.41 -5.35 -11.53
C VAL A 468 -15.20 -6.79 -11.05
N SER A 469 -14.76 -6.99 -9.80
CA SER A 469 -14.54 -8.31 -9.22
C SER A 469 -15.83 -9.13 -9.16
N VAL A 470 -16.92 -8.51 -8.70
CA VAL A 470 -18.27 -9.11 -8.65
C VAL A 470 -18.75 -9.47 -10.07
N GLY A 471 -18.64 -8.55 -11.02
CA GLY A 471 -19.08 -8.79 -12.41
C GLY A 471 -18.33 -9.94 -13.09
N ILE A 472 -17.00 -10.02 -12.90
CA ILE A 472 -16.19 -11.14 -13.41
C ILE A 472 -16.60 -12.46 -12.74
N SER A 473 -16.89 -12.44 -11.44
CA SER A 473 -17.23 -13.64 -10.68
C SER A 473 -18.60 -14.21 -11.09
N GLU A 474 -19.62 -13.35 -11.24
CA GLU A 474 -20.94 -13.75 -11.73
C GLU A 474 -20.86 -14.33 -13.16
N PHE A 475 -20.13 -13.66 -14.06
CA PHE A 475 -19.90 -14.17 -15.41
C PHE A 475 -19.22 -15.55 -15.39
N LEU A 476 -18.23 -15.74 -14.51
CA LEU A 476 -17.54 -17.01 -14.40
C LEU A 476 -18.42 -18.11 -13.81
N ILE A 477 -19.25 -17.81 -12.82
CA ILE A 477 -20.20 -18.78 -12.24
C ILE A 477 -21.14 -19.32 -13.30
N ASP A 478 -21.72 -18.45 -14.12
CA ASP A 478 -22.66 -18.86 -15.18
C ASP A 478 -21.99 -19.78 -16.21
N ASN A 479 -20.75 -19.45 -16.59
CA ASN A 479 -19.94 -20.30 -17.47
C ASN A 479 -19.59 -21.66 -16.83
N ILE A 480 -19.21 -21.68 -15.54
CA ILE A 480 -18.89 -22.92 -14.82
C ILE A 480 -20.14 -23.79 -14.72
N ARG A 481 -21.28 -23.23 -14.30
CA ARG A 481 -22.55 -23.97 -14.21
C ARG A 481 -22.93 -24.57 -15.56
N SER A 482 -22.90 -23.77 -16.63
CA SER A 482 -23.22 -24.26 -17.98
C SER A 482 -22.30 -25.39 -18.43
N TYR A 483 -20.99 -25.27 -18.20
CA TYR A 483 -20.01 -26.28 -18.61
C TYR A 483 -20.15 -27.59 -17.82
N VAL A 484 -20.36 -27.47 -16.51
CA VAL A 484 -20.46 -28.61 -15.60
C VAL A 484 -21.82 -29.32 -15.77
N MET A 485 -22.92 -28.59 -15.97
CA MET A 485 -24.26 -29.15 -16.20
C MET A 485 -24.44 -29.78 -17.59
N ALA A 486 -23.72 -29.32 -18.62
CA ALA A 486 -23.78 -29.92 -19.96
C ALA A 486 -23.36 -31.41 -20.02
N GLY A 487 -22.94 -32.01 -18.88
CA GLY A 487 -22.68 -33.44 -18.75
C GLY A 487 -23.92 -34.24 -18.35
N ILE A 488 -24.91 -33.59 -17.75
CA ILE A 488 -26.16 -34.20 -17.29
C ILE A 488 -27.17 -34.28 -18.44
N GLU A 489 -27.29 -33.25 -19.27
CA GLU A 489 -28.25 -33.23 -20.39
C GLU A 489 -27.88 -34.16 -21.57
N GLY A 490 -26.65 -34.68 -21.59
CA GLY A 490 -26.17 -35.60 -22.61
C GLY A 490 -26.22 -37.08 -22.21
N ARG A 491 -26.86 -37.43 -21.09
CA ARG A 491 -26.90 -38.79 -20.55
C ARG A 491 -28.29 -39.40 -20.56
#